data_AF-A0AAV5I794-F1
#
_entry.id   AF-A0AAV5I794-F1
#
_cell.length_a   1.000
_cell.length_b   1.000
_cell.length_c   1.000
_cell.angle_alpha   90.00
_cell.angle_beta   90.00
_cell.angle_gamma   90.00
#
_symmetry.space_group_name_H-M   'P 1'
#
loop_
_entity.id
_entity.type
_entity.pdbx_description
1 polymer ?
#
loop_
_entity_poly.entity_id
_entity_poly.type
_entity_poly.pdbx_seq_one_letter_code
_entity_poly.pdbx_strand_id
1 'polypeptide(L)'
;MPSNDPNAGPTLISILDPKKEQIKALIVSLMLSSSPRIQSQLSEALAVIEKHDFPKAWPTLLPELVTSLQKAAQVSDYASINGILGTANSIFKKFRYQYKTNDLLLDLKYCLDNFATPLLEVFLKSASVIDSAIALGGGSVATLRPLFESQRLCCRIFFTLNCQELPEFFEDHMREWMGEFKKYILDLHGLQIYNLWRYKFWFFRVLLPSIIVHVNPTF
;
A
#
# COMPACT_ATOMS: atom_id res chain seq x y z
N MET A 1 -42.33 30.30 -30.75
CA MET A 1 -41.71 30.26 -29.41
C MET A 1 -41.22 28.85 -29.17
N PRO A 2 -39.93 28.61 -28.91
CA PRO A 2 -39.45 27.29 -28.53
C PRO A 2 -39.73 27.04 -27.05
N SER A 3 -40.29 25.88 -26.76
CA SER A 3 -40.60 25.36 -25.43
C SER A 3 -39.31 25.08 -24.65
N ASN A 4 -39.10 25.81 -23.55
CA ASN A 4 -38.13 25.50 -22.50
C ASN A 4 -38.68 24.35 -21.64
N ASP A 5 -38.12 23.15 -21.78
CA ASP A 5 -38.30 22.09 -20.78
C ASP A 5 -37.42 22.40 -19.55
N PRO A 6 -37.97 22.62 -18.34
CA PRO A 6 -37.19 23.00 -17.16
C PRO A 6 -36.53 21.84 -16.40
N ASN A 7 -36.55 20.61 -16.94
CA ASN A 7 -36.21 19.41 -16.18
C ASN A 7 -35.05 18.59 -16.78
N ALA A 8 -33.99 19.28 -17.22
CA ALA A 8 -32.69 18.64 -17.42
C ALA A 8 -31.99 18.58 -16.05
N GLY A 9 -32.16 17.46 -15.34
CA GLY A 9 -31.29 17.11 -14.22
C GLY A 9 -29.82 17.17 -14.67
N PRO A 10 -28.86 17.43 -13.77
CA PRO A 10 -27.48 17.74 -14.16
C PRO A 10 -26.93 16.60 -15.02
N THR A 11 -26.76 16.88 -16.31
CA THR A 11 -26.13 15.98 -17.28
C THR A 11 -24.74 15.69 -16.75
N LEU A 12 -24.52 14.49 -16.21
CA LEU A 12 -23.20 14.04 -15.81
C LEU A 12 -22.33 14.09 -17.05
N ILE A 13 -21.47 15.10 -17.13
CA ILE A 13 -20.53 15.28 -18.24
C ILE A 13 -19.56 14.10 -18.18
N SER A 14 -19.83 13.07 -18.97
CA SER A 14 -18.90 11.96 -19.16
C SER A 14 -17.62 12.52 -19.73
N ILE A 15 -16.52 12.41 -18.98
CA ILE A 15 -15.20 12.87 -19.43
C ILE A 15 -14.84 12.10 -20.69
N LEU A 16 -14.47 12.82 -21.76
CA LEU A 16 -14.05 12.21 -23.03
C LEU A 16 -12.84 11.29 -22.80
N ASP A 17 -12.85 10.08 -23.35
CA ASP A 17 -11.80 9.07 -23.14
C ASP A 17 -10.35 9.54 -23.37
N PRO A 18 -10.00 10.36 -24.40
CA PRO A 18 -8.62 10.86 -24.53
C PRO A 18 -8.19 11.78 -23.38
N LYS A 19 -9.12 12.49 -22.72
CA LYS A 19 -8.81 13.29 -21.53
C LYS A 19 -8.57 12.39 -20.31
N LYS A 20 -9.28 11.26 -20.19
CA LYS A 20 -9.03 10.28 -19.14
C LYS A 20 -7.62 9.72 -19.24
N GLU A 21 -7.20 9.31 -20.44
CA GLU A 21 -5.84 8.77 -20.66
C GLU A 21 -4.75 9.81 -20.36
N GLN A 22 -4.94 11.08 -20.71
CA GLN A 22 -4.03 12.15 -20.32
C GLN A 22 -3.96 12.35 -18.80
N ILE A 23 -5.10 12.33 -18.11
CA ILE A 23 -5.15 12.44 -16.64
C ILE A 23 -4.44 11.25 -16.00
N LYS A 24 -4.69 10.03 -16.48
CA LYS A 24 -4.03 8.80 -16.02
C LYS A 24 -2.51 8.87 -16.15
N ALA A 25 -2.00 9.30 -17.31
CA ALA A 25 -0.57 9.44 -17.53
C ALA A 25 0.10 10.50 -16.61
N LEU A 26 -0.60 11.60 -16.33
CA LEU A 26 -0.04 12.72 -15.56
C LEU A 26 -0.16 12.54 -14.05
N ILE A 27 -1.25 11.95 -13.55
CA ILE A 27 -1.55 11.91 -12.12
C ILE A 27 -0.50 11.12 -11.34
N VAL A 28 0.01 10.02 -11.89
CA VAL A 28 1.07 9.21 -11.25
C VAL A 28 2.36 10.02 -11.19
N SER A 29 2.79 10.60 -12.31
CA SER A 29 4.01 11.43 -12.34
C SER A 29 3.93 12.63 -11.39
N LEU A 30 2.81 13.36 -11.39
CA LEU A 30 2.59 14.51 -10.53
C LEU A 30 2.58 14.12 -9.06
N MET A 31 1.98 12.99 -8.71
CA MET A 31 1.94 12.48 -7.34
C MET A 31 3.34 12.15 -6.81
N LEU A 32 4.22 11.62 -7.66
CA LEU A 32 5.60 11.28 -7.28
C LEU A 32 6.49 12.51 -7.12
N SER A 33 6.22 13.59 -7.86
CA SER A 33 7.01 14.83 -7.82
C SER A 33 6.44 15.91 -6.88
N SER A 34 5.29 15.67 -6.24
CA SER A 34 4.57 16.68 -5.46
C SER A 34 4.92 16.68 -3.96
N SER A 35 4.63 17.78 -3.28
CA SER A 35 4.75 17.88 -1.81
C SER A 35 3.77 16.94 -1.09
N PRO A 36 4.04 16.51 0.16
CA PRO A 36 3.23 15.50 0.86
C PRO A 36 1.73 15.79 0.94
N ARG A 37 1.33 17.07 1.09
CA ARG A 37 -0.09 17.47 1.12
C ARG A 37 -0.76 17.23 -0.24
N ILE A 38 -0.09 17.63 -1.31
CA ILE A 38 -0.60 17.47 -2.68
C ILE A 38 -0.60 15.99 -3.05
N GLN A 39 0.45 15.25 -2.70
CA GLN A 39 0.55 13.81 -2.91
C GLN A 39 -0.61 13.05 -2.24
N SER A 40 -1.01 13.43 -1.02
CA SER A 40 -2.17 12.83 -0.34
C SER A 40 -3.47 13.06 -1.12
N GLN A 41 -3.69 14.28 -1.59
CA GLN A 41 -4.89 14.62 -2.37
C GLN A 41 -4.91 13.92 -3.74
N LEU A 42 -3.76 13.85 -4.42
CA LEU A 42 -3.62 13.12 -5.68
C LEU A 42 -3.81 11.61 -5.49
N SER A 43 -3.34 11.06 -4.36
CA SER A 43 -3.57 9.65 -4.03
C SER A 43 -5.05 9.35 -3.77
N GLU A 44 -5.80 10.27 -3.17
CA GLU A 44 -7.25 10.16 -3.00
C GLU A 44 -7.98 10.26 -4.34
N ALA A 45 -7.62 11.23 -5.18
CA ALA A 45 -8.17 11.36 -6.53
C ALA A 45 -7.90 10.11 -7.38
N LEU A 46 -6.69 9.57 -7.32
CA LEU A 46 -6.31 8.32 -7.97
C LEU A 46 -7.14 7.14 -7.45
N ALA A 47 -7.38 7.05 -6.14
CA ALA A 47 -8.24 6.00 -5.58
C ALA A 47 -9.72 6.11 -6.01
N VAL A 48 -10.19 7.29 -6.45
CA VAL A 48 -11.52 7.45 -7.04
C VAL A 48 -11.53 6.94 -8.49
N ILE A 49 -10.51 7.29 -9.28
CA ILE A 49 -10.38 6.85 -10.68
C ILE A 49 -10.20 5.33 -10.75
N GLU A 50 -9.35 4.79 -9.88
CA GLU A 50 -9.01 3.37 -9.80
C GLU A 50 -10.22 2.45 -9.53
N LYS A 51 -11.25 2.93 -8.81
CA LYS A 51 -12.49 2.18 -8.58
C LYS A 51 -13.23 1.79 -9.85
N HIS A 52 -13.09 2.59 -10.90
CA HIS A 52 -13.79 2.38 -12.17
C HIS A 52 -12.87 1.76 -13.22
N ASP A 53 -11.59 2.14 -13.21
CA ASP A 53 -10.69 1.83 -14.32
C ASP A 53 -9.69 0.70 -14.03
N PHE A 54 -9.47 0.29 -12.78
CA PHE A 54 -8.45 -0.72 -12.45
C PHE A 54 -9.04 -2.10 -12.14
N PRO A 55 -8.42 -3.19 -12.62
CA PRO A 55 -7.20 -3.25 -13.45
C PRO A 55 -7.45 -3.27 -14.96
N LYS A 56 -8.67 -3.61 -15.42
CA LYS A 56 -8.95 -3.89 -16.84
C LYS A 56 -8.78 -2.68 -17.76
N ALA A 57 -9.01 -1.45 -17.30
CA ALA A 57 -8.90 -0.21 -18.08
C ALA A 57 -7.69 0.67 -17.70
N TRP A 58 -6.77 0.15 -16.87
CA TRP A 58 -5.52 0.82 -16.53
C TRP A 58 -4.39 -0.17 -16.12
N PRO A 59 -3.95 -1.04 -17.04
CA PRO A 59 -2.95 -2.06 -16.73
C PRO A 59 -1.57 -1.49 -16.40
N THR A 60 -1.23 -0.29 -16.89
CA THR A 60 0.11 0.31 -16.73
C THR A 60 0.37 0.88 -15.33
N LEU A 61 -0.68 1.15 -14.54
CA LEU A 61 -0.58 1.79 -13.24
C LEU A 61 0.32 1.01 -12.27
N LEU A 62 0.12 -0.30 -12.17
CA LEU A 62 0.87 -1.12 -11.22
C LEU A 62 2.36 -1.26 -11.62
N PRO A 63 2.70 -1.58 -12.88
CA PRO A 63 4.09 -1.55 -13.36
C PRO A 63 4.79 -0.20 -13.15
N GLU A 64 4.10 0.92 -13.39
CA GLU A 64 4.66 2.27 -13.17
C GLU A 64 4.96 2.54 -11.69
N LEU A 65 4.06 2.12 -10.79
CA LEU A 65 4.25 2.21 -9.35
C LEU A 65 5.42 1.33 -8.88
N VAL A 66 5.54 0.09 -9.37
CA VAL A 66 6.65 -0.82 -9.03
C VAL A 66 7.98 -0.24 -9.50
N THR A 67 8.05 0.23 -10.75
CA THR A 67 9.27 0.85 -11.30
C THR A 67 9.68 2.07 -10.49
N SER A 68 8.71 2.91 -10.11
CA SER A 68 8.97 4.09 -9.28
C SER A 68 9.42 3.71 -7.87
N LEU A 69 8.83 2.66 -7.30
CA LEU A 69 9.17 2.14 -5.97
C LEU A 69 10.61 1.63 -5.95
N GLN A 70 11.00 0.84 -6.96
CA GLN A 70 12.36 0.33 -7.11
C GLN A 70 13.37 1.48 -7.26
N LYS A 71 13.08 2.47 -8.11
CA LYS A 71 13.93 3.67 -8.26
C LYS A 71 14.11 4.42 -6.94
N ALA A 72 13.02 4.68 -6.22
CA ALA A 72 13.05 5.36 -4.92
C ALA A 72 13.79 4.53 -3.86
N ALA A 73 13.61 3.20 -3.86
CA ALA A 73 14.33 2.28 -3.00
C ALA A 73 15.83 2.31 -3.27
N GLN A 74 16.29 2.39 -4.53
CA GLN A 74 17.72 2.45 -4.86
C GLN A 74 18.41 3.66 -4.21
N VAL A 75 17.80 4.84 -4.29
CA VAL A 75 18.33 6.08 -3.69
C VAL A 75 17.99 6.26 -2.21
N SER A 76 17.25 5.31 -1.61
CA SER A 76 16.76 5.37 -0.22
C SER A 76 15.94 6.64 0.08
N ASP A 77 15.15 7.11 -0.88
CA ASP A 77 14.25 8.25 -0.69
C ASP A 77 12.93 7.79 -0.05
N TYR A 78 12.93 7.79 1.28
CA TYR A 78 11.76 7.39 2.07
C TYR A 78 10.57 8.33 1.96
N ALA A 79 10.73 9.56 1.45
CA ALA A 79 9.58 10.42 1.16
C ALA A 79 8.80 9.87 -0.04
N SER A 80 9.50 9.58 -1.14
CA SER A 80 8.89 8.98 -2.34
C SER A 80 8.40 7.56 -2.09
N ILE A 81 9.16 6.71 -1.37
CA ILE A 81 8.72 5.35 -1.01
C ILE A 81 7.40 5.39 -0.24
N ASN A 82 7.29 6.24 0.78
CA ASN A 82 6.06 6.39 1.56
C ASN A 82 4.89 6.88 0.72
N GLY A 83 5.15 7.80 -0.21
CA GLY A 83 4.16 8.25 -1.18
C GLY A 83 3.60 7.09 -2.00
N ILE A 84 4.50 6.35 -2.65
CA ILE A 84 4.15 5.22 -3.53
C ILE A 84 3.41 4.12 -2.77
N LEU A 85 3.92 3.71 -1.60
CA LEU A 85 3.28 2.72 -0.75
C LEU A 85 1.92 3.23 -0.23
N GLY A 86 1.80 4.53 0.06
CA GLY A 86 0.54 5.16 0.47
C GLY A 86 -0.53 5.05 -0.62
N THR A 87 -0.13 5.29 -1.87
CA THR A 87 -0.97 5.13 -3.06
C THR A 87 -1.35 3.68 -3.28
N ALA A 88 -0.38 2.77 -3.34
CA ALA A 88 -0.61 1.34 -3.52
C ALA A 88 -1.56 0.79 -2.43
N ASN A 89 -1.35 1.18 -1.17
CA ASN A 89 -2.25 0.82 -0.08
C ASN A 89 -3.68 1.37 -0.28
N SER A 90 -3.86 2.55 -0.87
CA SER A 90 -5.20 3.09 -1.14
C SER A 90 -5.90 2.37 -2.29
N ILE A 91 -5.16 1.98 -3.34
CA ILE A 91 -5.65 1.13 -4.45
C ILE A 91 -6.10 -0.22 -3.90
N PHE A 92 -5.23 -0.90 -3.15
CA PHE A 92 -5.51 -2.24 -2.68
C PHE A 92 -6.63 -2.31 -1.63
N LYS A 93 -6.92 -1.21 -0.89
CA LYS A 93 -7.98 -1.20 0.14
C LYS A 93 -9.31 -1.76 -0.34
N LYS A 94 -9.64 -1.63 -1.63
CA LYS A 94 -10.89 -2.16 -2.20
C LYS A 94 -11.06 -3.67 -1.99
N PHE A 95 -9.96 -4.44 -2.00
CA PHE A 95 -9.97 -5.89 -1.81
C PHE A 95 -10.48 -6.33 -0.42
N ARG A 96 -10.46 -5.43 0.58
CA ARG A 96 -10.92 -5.73 1.94
C ARG A 96 -12.44 -5.62 2.14
N TYR A 97 -13.10 -4.82 1.31
CA TYR A 97 -14.51 -4.45 1.51
C TYR A 97 -15.43 -4.97 0.42
N GLN A 98 -14.89 -5.42 -0.71
CA GLN A 98 -15.68 -6.00 -1.79
C GLN A 98 -15.97 -7.48 -1.52
N TYR A 99 -17.15 -7.93 -1.97
CA TYR A 99 -17.53 -9.33 -1.89
C TYR A 99 -16.59 -10.19 -2.75
N LYS A 100 -16.30 -11.41 -2.26
CA LYS A 100 -15.45 -12.37 -2.98
C LYS A 100 -16.14 -12.77 -4.29
N THR A 101 -15.66 -12.23 -5.39
CA THR A 101 -16.05 -12.58 -6.77
C THR A 101 -14.84 -13.09 -7.53
N ASN A 102 -15.06 -13.87 -8.60
CA ASN A 102 -13.96 -14.40 -9.42
C ASN A 102 -13.15 -13.27 -10.06
N ASP A 103 -13.81 -12.19 -10.51
CA ASP A 103 -13.11 -11.00 -11.04
C ASP A 103 -12.22 -10.35 -9.99
N LEU A 104 -12.69 -10.21 -8.74
CA LEU A 104 -11.89 -9.64 -7.65
C LEU A 104 -10.66 -10.49 -7.34
N LEU A 105 -10.80 -11.82 -7.38
CA LEU A 105 -9.68 -12.74 -7.13
C LEU A 105 -8.64 -12.69 -8.25
N LEU A 106 -9.07 -12.55 -9.50
CA LEU A 106 -8.16 -12.35 -10.64
C LEU A 106 -7.39 -11.03 -10.50
N ASP A 107 -8.09 -9.95 -10.14
CA ASP A 107 -7.48 -8.64 -9.92
C ASP A 107 -6.49 -8.65 -8.73
N LEU A 108 -6.84 -9.36 -7.65
CA LEU A 108 -5.97 -9.55 -6.50
C LEU A 108 -4.72 -10.37 -6.87
N LYS A 109 -4.89 -11.45 -7.63
CA LYS A 109 -3.79 -12.26 -8.13
C LYS A 109 -2.84 -11.46 -9.00
N TYR A 110 -3.35 -10.63 -9.91
CA TYR A 110 -2.53 -9.70 -10.70
C TYR A 110 -1.72 -8.76 -9.81
N CYS A 111 -2.33 -8.19 -8.77
CA CYS A 111 -1.62 -7.34 -7.82
C CYS A 111 -0.53 -8.09 -7.06
N LEU A 112 -0.83 -9.33 -6.67
CA LEU A 112 0.11 -10.18 -5.95
C LEU A 112 1.33 -10.53 -6.78
N ASP A 113 1.11 -11.06 -7.98
CA ASP A 113 2.16 -11.54 -8.88
C ASP A 113 3.15 -10.42 -9.26
N ASN A 114 2.70 -9.16 -9.28
CA ASN A 114 3.52 -8.01 -9.66
C ASN A 114 4.07 -7.20 -8.47
N PHE A 115 3.41 -7.21 -7.31
CA PHE A 115 3.74 -6.31 -6.19
C PHE A 115 4.31 -7.03 -4.96
N ALA A 116 4.12 -8.33 -4.80
CA ALA A 116 4.56 -9.03 -3.59
C ALA A 116 6.09 -9.03 -3.42
N THR A 117 6.83 -9.29 -4.50
CA THR A 117 8.31 -9.23 -4.52
C THR A 117 8.86 -7.84 -4.18
N PRO A 118 8.52 -6.75 -4.90
CA PRO A 118 9.06 -5.42 -4.59
C PRO A 118 8.62 -4.92 -3.20
N LEU A 119 7.44 -5.36 -2.70
CA LEU A 119 7.00 -5.06 -1.34
C LEU A 119 7.93 -5.69 -0.29
N LEU A 120 8.28 -6.96 -0.45
CA LEU A 120 9.19 -7.67 0.45
C LEU A 120 10.59 -7.05 0.44
N GLU A 121 11.12 -6.75 -0.74
CA GLU A 121 12.43 -6.09 -0.89
C GLU A 121 12.49 -4.76 -0.13
N VAL A 122 11.48 -3.91 -0.28
CA VAL A 122 11.39 -2.62 0.42
C VAL A 122 11.23 -2.82 1.92
N PHE A 123 10.45 -3.80 2.36
CA PHE A 123 10.28 -4.12 3.77
C PHE A 123 11.58 -4.54 4.44
N LEU A 124 12.32 -5.48 3.85
CA LEU A 124 13.60 -5.94 4.38
C LEU A 124 14.67 -4.86 4.32
N LYS A 125 14.72 -4.08 3.24
CA LYS A 125 15.64 -2.94 3.12
C LYS A 125 15.36 -1.89 4.19
N SER A 126 14.09 -1.55 4.42
CA SER A 126 13.68 -0.57 5.44
C SER A 126 14.07 -1.05 6.83
N ALA A 127 13.84 -2.33 7.14
CA ALA A 127 14.24 -2.93 8.41
C ALA A 127 15.77 -2.88 8.62
N SER A 128 16.56 -3.22 7.61
CA SER A 128 18.03 -3.15 7.67
C SER A 128 18.55 -1.72 7.90
N VAL A 129 17.90 -0.72 7.28
CA VAL A 129 18.24 0.69 7.51
C VAL A 129 17.87 1.14 8.93
N ILE A 130 16.74 0.66 9.47
CA ILE A 130 16.35 0.92 10.87
C ILE A 130 17.39 0.31 11.83
N ASP A 131 17.75 -0.96 11.63
CA ASP A 131 18.73 -1.67 12.46
C ASP A 131 20.08 -0.92 12.47
N SER A 132 20.53 -0.49 11.29
CA SER A 132 21.76 0.32 11.13
C SER A 132 21.66 1.67 11.85
N ALA A 133 20.52 2.37 11.74
CA ALA A 133 20.31 3.65 12.39
C ALA A 133 20.22 3.55 13.93
N ILE A 134 19.74 2.42 14.45
CA ILE A 134 19.69 2.15 15.89
C ILE A 134 21.10 1.82 16.42
N ALA A 135 21.84 0.96 15.71
CA ALA A 135 23.19 0.54 16.10
C ALA A 135 24.19 1.72 16.17
N LEU A 136 24.01 2.75 15.34
CA LEU A 136 24.87 3.93 15.28
C LEU A 136 24.58 4.98 16.39
N GLY A 137 23.78 4.65 17.41
CA GLY A 137 23.65 5.48 18.62
C GLY A 137 22.43 6.41 18.66
N GLY A 138 21.35 6.04 17.97
CA GLY A 138 20.05 6.70 18.09
C GLY A 138 19.76 7.62 16.92
N GLY A 139 19.30 7.04 15.80
CA GLY A 139 18.71 7.78 14.71
C GLY A 139 17.69 8.81 15.24
N SER A 140 17.86 10.07 14.86
CA SER A 140 16.96 11.14 15.30
C SER A 140 15.51 10.74 14.98
N VAL A 141 14.55 11.18 15.81
CA VAL A 141 13.11 10.92 15.58
C VAL A 141 12.68 11.34 14.16
N ALA A 142 13.32 12.37 13.60
CA ALA A 142 13.08 12.82 12.23
C ALA A 142 13.55 11.82 11.17
N THR A 143 14.65 11.09 11.40
CA THR A 143 15.20 10.09 10.48
C THR A 143 14.45 8.76 10.57
N LEU A 144 14.04 8.35 11.77
CA LEU A 144 13.34 7.08 11.98
C LEU A 144 11.87 7.13 11.56
N ARG A 145 11.20 8.28 11.69
CA ARG A 145 9.77 8.41 11.40
C ARG A 145 9.38 7.99 9.98
N PRO A 146 10.08 8.43 8.91
CA PRO A 146 9.79 7.97 7.54
C PRO A 146 9.97 6.46 7.36
N LEU A 147 11.01 5.87 7.97
CA LEU A 147 11.28 4.43 7.90
C LEU A 147 10.14 3.62 8.53
N PHE A 148 9.70 4.03 9.71
CA PHE A 148 8.59 3.38 10.39
C PHE A 148 7.25 3.57 9.68
N GLU A 149 7.02 4.71 9.01
CA GLU A 149 5.83 4.86 8.18
C GLU A 149 5.89 3.93 6.95
N SER A 150 7.06 3.72 6.35
CA SER A 150 7.23 2.75 5.26
C SER A 150 6.92 1.35 5.73
N GLN A 151 7.48 0.95 6.88
CA GLN A 151 7.22 -0.35 7.49
C GLN A 151 5.72 -0.53 7.76
N ARG A 152 5.08 0.47 8.35
CA ARG A 152 3.64 0.46 8.63
C ARG A 152 2.81 0.33 7.35
N LEU A 153 3.17 1.02 6.27
CA LEU A 153 2.48 0.91 4.98
C LEU A 153 2.67 -0.49 4.38
N CYS A 154 3.88 -1.04 4.43
CA CYS A 154 4.15 -2.40 3.98
C CYS A 154 3.27 -3.42 4.71
N CYS A 155 3.18 -3.34 6.03
CA CYS A 155 2.32 -4.22 6.84
C CYS A 155 0.83 -4.10 6.48
N ARG A 156 0.37 -2.88 6.16
CA ARG A 156 -1.02 -2.69 5.72
C ARG A 156 -1.27 -3.30 4.36
N ILE A 157 -0.33 -3.18 3.43
CA ILE A 157 -0.44 -3.79 2.11
C ILE A 157 -0.42 -5.31 2.24
N PHE A 158 0.53 -5.86 3.01
CA PHE A 158 0.61 -7.27 3.35
C PHE A 158 -0.76 -7.78 3.84
N PHE A 159 -1.37 -7.10 4.82
CA PHE A 159 -2.70 -7.49 5.31
C PHE A 159 -3.76 -7.48 4.21
N THR A 160 -3.75 -6.47 3.34
CA THR A 160 -4.71 -6.40 2.22
C THR A 160 -4.53 -7.56 1.25
N LEU A 161 -3.29 -7.91 0.91
CA LEU A 161 -3.01 -8.96 -0.06
C LEU A 161 -3.34 -10.36 0.51
N ASN A 162 -3.27 -10.51 1.83
CA ASN A 162 -3.57 -11.75 2.55
C ASN A 162 -4.99 -11.78 3.14
N CYS A 163 -5.89 -10.84 2.79
CA CYS A 163 -7.20 -10.75 3.46
C CYS A 163 -8.19 -11.82 3.05
N GLN A 164 -8.02 -12.40 1.86
CA GLN A 164 -8.89 -13.45 1.32
C GLN A 164 -8.32 -14.83 1.62
N GLU A 165 -7.09 -15.08 1.18
CA GLU A 165 -6.37 -16.34 1.31
C GLU A 165 -4.88 -16.03 1.51
N LEU A 166 -4.13 -16.97 2.11
CA LEU A 166 -2.68 -16.88 2.23
C LEU A 166 -2.05 -17.30 0.89
N PRO A 167 -1.41 -16.38 0.15
CA PRO A 167 -0.79 -16.69 -1.14
C PRO A 167 0.55 -17.39 -0.95
N GLU A 168 0.89 -18.31 -1.85
CA GLU A 168 2.11 -19.14 -1.82
C GLU A 168 3.39 -18.31 -1.61
N PHE A 169 3.53 -17.19 -2.32
CA PHE A 169 4.67 -16.26 -2.14
C PHE A 169 4.82 -15.80 -0.68
N PHE A 170 3.73 -15.44 -0.01
CA PHE A 170 3.82 -15.02 1.39
C PHE A 170 4.05 -16.19 2.33
N GLU A 171 3.58 -17.40 1.99
CA GLU A 171 3.86 -18.63 2.72
C GLU A 171 5.36 -18.97 2.71
N ASP A 172 5.98 -18.96 1.54
CA ASP A 172 7.41 -19.22 1.34
C ASP A 172 8.29 -18.18 2.05
N HIS A 173 7.89 -16.91 1.99
CA HIS A 173 8.61 -15.79 2.57
C HIS A 173 8.18 -15.47 4.02
N MET A 174 7.30 -16.27 4.65
CA MET A 174 6.79 -15.96 5.98
C MET A 174 7.90 -15.85 7.03
N ARG A 175 8.98 -16.62 6.90
CA ARG A 175 10.10 -16.57 7.85
C ARG A 175 10.72 -15.17 7.92
N GLU A 176 10.82 -14.50 6.78
CA GLU A 176 11.41 -13.17 6.65
C GLU A 176 10.46 -12.12 7.24
N TRP A 177 9.16 -12.20 6.90
CA TRP A 177 8.13 -11.34 7.49
C TRP A 177 8.03 -11.49 9.01
N MET A 178 7.86 -12.72 9.50
CA MET A 178 7.66 -13.01 10.93
C MET A 178 8.93 -12.77 11.75
N GLY A 179 10.12 -12.95 11.16
CA GLY A 179 11.39 -12.60 11.79
C GLY A 179 11.46 -11.13 12.15
N GLU A 180 11.13 -10.25 11.20
CA GLU A 180 11.09 -8.80 11.44
C GLU A 180 9.95 -8.40 12.37
N PHE A 181 8.75 -8.97 12.22
CA PHE A 181 7.64 -8.72 13.15
C PHE A 181 8.00 -9.06 14.58
N LYS A 182 8.70 -10.18 14.81
CA LYS A 182 9.15 -10.59 16.13
C LYS A 182 10.11 -9.58 16.75
N LYS A 183 11.06 -9.02 15.98
CA LYS A 183 11.96 -7.95 16.46
C LYS A 183 11.16 -6.74 16.94
N TYR A 184 10.23 -6.24 16.12
CA TYR A 184 9.41 -5.09 16.51
C TYR A 184 8.57 -5.38 17.76
N ILE A 185 7.99 -6.57 17.89
CA ILE A 185 7.16 -6.91 19.05
C ILE A 185 8.00 -7.03 20.32
N LEU A 186 9.14 -7.72 20.27
CA LEU A 186 9.96 -8.00 21.46
C LEU A 186 10.82 -6.80 21.87
N ASP A 187 11.43 -6.09 20.92
CA ASP A 187 12.36 -4.99 21.22
C ASP A 187 11.63 -3.66 21.55
N LEU A 188 10.36 -3.49 21.12
CA LEU A 188 9.57 -2.29 21.44
C LEU A 188 8.88 -2.32 22.81
N HIS A 189 8.97 -3.41 23.57
CA HIS A 189 8.50 -3.42 24.97
C HIS A 189 9.25 -2.42 25.88
N GLY A 190 10.42 -1.93 25.45
CA GLY A 190 11.22 -0.92 26.16
C GLY A 190 11.07 0.53 25.68
N LEU A 191 10.40 0.79 24.55
CA LEU A 191 10.29 2.12 23.95
C LEU A 191 8.86 2.65 24.05
N GLN A 192 8.69 3.91 24.50
CA GLN A 192 7.40 4.63 24.61
C GLN A 192 6.60 4.74 23.29
N ILE A 193 7.07 4.12 22.22
CA ILE A 193 6.44 3.99 20.91
C ILE A 193 5.24 3.02 20.97
N TYR A 194 5.06 2.22 22.03
CA TYR A 194 3.90 1.35 22.24
C TYR A 194 2.55 2.06 22.04
N ASN A 195 2.44 3.35 22.42
CA ASN A 195 1.22 4.13 22.23
C ASN A 195 0.96 4.55 20.77
N LEU A 196 2.02 4.68 19.95
CA LEU A 196 1.90 4.92 18.51
C LEU A 196 1.45 3.66 17.75
N TRP A 197 1.82 2.48 18.28
CA TRP A 197 1.51 1.16 17.71
C TRP A 197 0.15 0.60 18.17
N ARG A 198 -0.28 0.89 19.41
CA ARG A 198 -1.49 0.32 20.04
C ARG A 198 -2.81 0.67 19.36
N TYR A 199 -2.93 1.85 18.76
CA TYR A 199 -4.21 2.31 18.17
C TYR A 199 -4.42 1.89 16.71
N LYS A 200 -3.38 1.43 16.00
CA LYS A 200 -3.45 1.16 14.55
C LYS A 200 -3.24 -0.31 14.16
N PHE A 201 -2.93 -1.18 15.13
CA PHE A 201 -2.67 -2.62 14.94
C PHE A 201 -3.75 -3.53 15.58
N TRP A 202 -5.02 -3.33 15.23
CA TRP A 202 -6.06 -4.36 15.42
C TRP A 202 -5.67 -5.71 14.77
N PHE A 203 -4.81 -5.64 13.74
CA PHE A 203 -4.20 -6.76 13.02
C PHE A 203 -3.49 -7.79 13.92
N PHE A 204 -2.70 -7.36 14.91
CA PHE A 204 -1.97 -8.28 15.79
C PHE A 204 -2.87 -9.04 16.77
N ARG A 205 -4.02 -8.46 17.11
CA ARG A 205 -4.93 -9.04 18.11
C ARG A 205 -5.97 -9.98 17.52
N VAL A 206 -6.25 -9.87 16.22
CA VAL A 206 -7.36 -10.61 15.57
C VAL A 206 -6.91 -11.55 14.47
N LEU A 207 -5.89 -11.19 13.68
CA LEU A 207 -5.49 -12.00 12.51
C LEU A 207 -4.23 -12.84 12.72
N LEU A 208 -3.29 -12.38 13.57
CA LEU A 208 -2.10 -13.17 13.89
C LEU A 208 -2.46 -14.56 14.46
N PRO A 209 -3.47 -14.72 15.35
CA PRO A 209 -3.90 -16.04 15.80
C PRO A 209 -4.44 -16.91 14.65
N SER A 210 -5.22 -16.34 13.72
CA SER A 210 -5.80 -17.09 12.60
C SER A 210 -4.74 -17.57 11.59
N ILE A 211 -3.71 -16.76 11.34
CA ILE A 211 -2.58 -17.12 10.48
C ILE A 211 -1.67 -18.15 11.19
N ILE A 212 -1.39 -17.97 12.49
CA ILE A 212 -0.61 -18.94 13.28
C ILE A 212 -1.30 -20.31 13.30
N VAL A 213 -2.63 -20.35 13.46
CA VAL A 213 -3.42 -21.60 13.47
C VAL A 213 -3.36 -22.33 12.12
N HIS A 214 -3.25 -21.61 11.00
CA HIS A 214 -3.14 -22.24 9.68
C HIS A 214 -1.73 -22.72 9.33
N VAL A 215 -0.69 -22.13 9.93
CA VAL A 215 0.71 -22.46 9.60
C VAL A 215 1.38 -23.36 10.66
N ASN A 216 0.78 -23.52 11.84
CA ASN A 216 1.28 -24.46 12.83
C ASN A 216 0.18 -24.94 13.79
N PRO A 217 -0.29 -26.20 13.68
CA PRO A 217 -1.30 -26.73 14.61
C PRO A 217 -0.74 -27.12 15.99
N THR A 218 0.53 -26.82 16.30
CA THR A 218 1.19 -27.19 17.57
C THR A 218 1.76 -26.01 18.36
N PHE A 219 0.96 -24.98 18.58
CA PHE A 219 1.12 -24.05 19.71
C PHE A 219 -0.19 -23.96 20.50
#